data_AF-A0A1Y5XPD9-F1
#
_entry.id   AF-A0A1Y5XPD9-F1
#
_cell.length_a   1.000
_cell.length_b   1.000
_cell.length_c   1.000
_cell.angle_alpha   90.00
_cell.angle_beta   90.00
_cell.angle_gamma   90.00
#
_symmetry.space_group_name_H-M   'P 1'
#
loop_
_entity.id
_entity.type
_entity.pdbx_description
1 polymer ?
#
loop_
_entity_poly.entity_id
_entity_poly.type
_entity_poly.pdbx_seq_one_letter_code
_entity_poly.pdbx_strand_id
1 'polypeptide(L)'
;MPGNAVTHQLSPAFLAEFCSGAITPHSMNELQASVYSQRRAMWLAVTMTAPGHPGVSDFLAELEQAWTIVEGLEKHAPEVVESILMHPSTGVWLVRALRALLGHLDLGELHYLRCLAAAAAIRAGHPCTLAVPAIRGVVSLPTVGHVRIPTESKMCFVELRNSAGSTTLHIGEDAAPISFGYSTASQPGIFSHAISPRHGSWRRSASGDRRQQSVPRIRRSARARSVDRGRMDSLAGVVRQRMGHAHTATPRLR
;
A
#
# COMPACT_ATOMS: atom_id res chain seq x y z
N MET A 1 23.00 13.05 16.16
CA MET A 1 22.67 12.21 17.32
C MET A 1 21.71 11.14 16.85
N PRO A 2 22.09 9.85 16.79
CA PRO A 2 21.12 8.81 16.50
C PRO A 2 20.16 8.75 17.69
N GLY A 3 18.90 9.12 17.48
CA GLY A 3 17.86 8.95 18.50
C GLY A 3 17.74 7.47 18.83
N ASN A 4 17.66 7.13 20.12
CA ASN A 4 17.40 5.77 20.58
C ASN A 4 16.16 5.24 19.86
N ALA A 5 16.35 4.34 18.89
CA ALA A 5 15.25 3.64 18.26
C ALA A 5 14.64 2.73 19.33
N VAL A 6 13.45 3.08 19.82
CA VAL A 6 12.67 2.22 20.69
C VAL A 6 12.34 0.96 19.92
N THR A 7 13.03 -0.13 20.25
CA THR A 7 12.78 -1.43 19.66
C THR A 7 11.65 -2.08 20.43
N HIS A 8 10.53 -2.37 19.77
CA HIS A 8 9.48 -3.17 20.40
C HIS A 8 10.02 -4.58 20.65
N GLN A 9 10.14 -4.95 21.92
CA GLN A 9 10.53 -6.29 22.35
C GLN A 9 9.32 -6.94 23.01
N LEU A 10 9.01 -8.17 22.61
CA LEU A 10 8.05 -9.01 23.31
C LEU A 10 8.75 -9.69 24.47
N SER A 11 8.12 -9.72 25.65
CA SER A 11 8.73 -10.36 26.81
C SER A 11 8.82 -11.88 26.61
N PRO A 12 9.84 -12.56 27.16
CA PRO A 12 9.91 -14.02 27.13
C PRO A 12 8.69 -14.69 27.78
N ALA A 13 8.09 -14.05 28.79
CA ALA A 13 6.88 -14.52 29.45
C ALA A 13 5.66 -14.48 28.51
N PHE A 14 5.49 -13.39 27.76
CA PHE A 14 4.47 -13.28 26.70
C PHE A 14 4.64 -14.40 25.65
N LEU A 15 5.88 -14.65 25.20
CA LEU A 15 6.12 -15.66 24.17
C LEU A 15 5.75 -17.07 24.66
N ALA A 16 6.08 -17.39 25.90
CA ALA A 16 5.71 -18.67 26.53
C ALA A 16 4.19 -18.81 26.67
N GLU A 17 3.48 -17.75 27.08
CA GLU A 17 2.02 -17.72 27.14
C GLU A 17 1.42 -17.94 25.74
N PHE A 18 1.87 -17.19 24.73
CA PHE A 18 1.36 -17.29 23.36
C PHE A 18 1.54 -18.70 22.77
N CYS A 19 2.71 -19.31 22.96
CA CYS A 19 2.98 -20.68 22.49
C CYS A 19 2.15 -21.74 23.21
N SER A 20 1.67 -21.47 24.42
CA SER A 20 0.76 -22.38 25.16
C SER A 20 -0.67 -22.37 24.62
N GLY A 21 -1.03 -21.40 23.77
CA GLY A 21 -2.37 -21.23 23.22
C GLY A 21 -3.34 -20.49 24.14
N ALA A 22 -2.95 -20.16 25.37
CA ALA A 22 -3.65 -19.20 26.20
C ALA A 22 -3.37 -17.79 25.65
N ILE A 23 -4.40 -17.09 25.16
CA ILE A 23 -4.26 -15.72 24.69
C ILE A 23 -5.14 -14.84 25.57
N THR A 24 -4.50 -14.06 26.44
CA THR A 24 -5.20 -13.07 27.27
C THR A 24 -5.47 -11.77 26.48
N PRO A 25 -6.45 -10.95 26.90
CA PRO A 25 -6.65 -9.62 26.31
C PRO A 25 -5.41 -8.72 26.42
N HIS A 26 -4.62 -8.85 27.49
CA HIS A 26 -3.37 -8.13 27.66
C HIS A 26 -2.35 -8.52 26.59
N SER A 27 -2.13 -9.82 26.40
CA SER A 27 -1.28 -10.36 25.33
C SER A 27 -1.72 -9.90 23.94
N MET A 28 -3.03 -9.86 23.66
CA MET A 28 -3.52 -9.31 22.39
C MET A 28 -3.23 -7.81 22.23
N ASN A 29 -3.34 -7.03 23.30
CA ASN A 29 -3.00 -5.60 23.28
C ASN A 29 -1.50 -5.38 23.03
N GLU A 30 -0.62 -6.17 23.65
CA GLU A 30 0.83 -6.11 23.40
C GLU A 30 1.17 -6.44 21.95
N LEU A 31 0.51 -7.45 21.36
CA LEU A 31 0.67 -7.80 19.96
C LEU A 31 0.14 -6.69 19.03
N GLN A 32 -1.03 -6.14 19.31
CA GLN A 32 -1.62 -5.05 18.53
C GLN A 32 -0.71 -3.81 18.55
N ALA A 33 -0.20 -3.43 19.72
CA ALA A 33 0.74 -2.31 19.85
C ALA A 33 2.03 -2.57 19.05
N SER A 34 2.57 -3.80 19.09
CA SER A 34 3.76 -4.17 18.34
C SER A 34 3.54 -4.10 16.83
N VAL A 35 2.42 -4.60 16.32
CA VAL A 35 2.05 -4.52 14.90
C VAL A 35 1.83 -3.07 14.47
N TYR A 36 1.15 -2.28 15.30
CA TYR A 36 0.92 -0.87 15.02
C TYR A 36 2.25 -0.10 14.90
N SER A 37 3.14 -0.25 15.88
CA SER A 37 4.45 0.40 15.86
C SER A 37 5.32 -0.04 14.69
N GLN A 38 5.30 -1.34 14.34
CA GLN A 38 6.00 -1.84 13.16
C GLN A 38 5.47 -1.18 11.87
N ARG A 39 4.15 -1.08 11.72
CA ARG A 39 3.53 -0.47 10.53
C ARG A 39 3.78 1.02 10.45
N ARG A 40 3.77 1.72 11.59
CA ARG A 40 4.13 3.14 11.66
C ARG A 40 5.60 3.38 11.30
N ALA A 41 6.51 2.51 11.75
CA ALA A 41 7.92 2.57 11.35
C ALA A 41 8.11 2.30 9.84
N MET A 42 7.41 1.31 9.27
CA MET A 42 7.44 1.07 7.82
C MET A 42 6.87 2.25 7.03
N TRP A 43 5.78 2.85 7.50
CA TRP A 43 5.21 4.05 6.90
C TRP A 43 6.22 5.20 6.87
N LEU A 44 6.83 5.50 8.02
CA LEU A 44 7.87 6.52 8.13
C LEU A 44 9.05 6.21 7.20
N ALA A 45 9.49 4.96 7.12
CA ALA A 45 10.56 4.57 6.21
C ALA A 45 10.20 4.81 4.73
N VAL A 46 8.95 4.53 4.32
CA VAL A 46 8.46 4.86 2.97
C VAL A 46 8.49 6.37 2.74
N THR A 47 7.93 7.17 3.65
CA THR A 47 7.88 8.64 3.55
C THR A 47 9.26 9.27 3.48
N MET A 48 10.22 8.76 4.26
CA MET A 48 11.58 9.30 4.30
C MET A 48 12.43 8.87 3.09
N THR A 49 12.14 7.71 2.49
CA THR A 49 12.96 7.15 1.40
C THR A 49 12.46 7.59 0.03
N ALA A 50 11.15 7.71 -0.16
CA ALA A 50 10.55 8.00 -1.47
C ALA A 50 11.05 9.31 -2.12
N PRO A 51 11.21 10.45 -1.41
CA PRO A 51 11.68 11.70 -2.01
C PRO A 51 13.09 11.61 -2.62
N GLY A 52 13.94 10.72 -2.08
CA GLY A 52 15.30 10.49 -2.60
C GLY A 52 15.37 9.50 -3.76
N HIS A 53 14.26 8.86 -4.14
CA HIS A 53 14.24 7.84 -5.17
C HIS A 53 13.99 8.45 -6.57
N PRO A 54 14.91 8.31 -7.55
CA PRO A 54 14.82 9.01 -8.83
C PRO A 54 13.58 8.64 -9.66
N GLY A 55 13.08 7.41 -9.51
CA GLY A 55 11.86 6.96 -10.21
C GLY A 55 10.53 7.49 -9.63
N VAL A 56 10.57 8.29 -8.56
CA VAL A 56 9.35 8.84 -7.91
C VAL A 56 9.09 10.28 -8.32
N SER A 57 10.06 10.97 -8.93
CA SER A 57 9.99 12.41 -9.22
C SER A 57 8.72 12.85 -9.95
N ASP A 58 8.23 12.05 -10.89
CA ASP A 58 7.06 12.38 -11.71
C ASP A 58 5.74 12.43 -10.92
N PHE A 59 5.69 11.83 -9.72
CA PHE A 59 4.47 11.76 -8.90
C PHE A 59 4.72 12.04 -7.42
N LEU A 60 5.88 12.64 -7.09
CA LEU A 60 6.28 12.92 -5.72
C LEU A 60 5.31 13.91 -5.05
N ALA A 61 4.86 14.93 -5.79
CA ALA A 61 3.93 15.94 -5.29
C ALA A 61 2.59 15.32 -4.84
N GLU A 62 2.06 14.36 -5.58
CA GLU A 62 0.82 13.65 -5.22
C GLU A 62 1.01 12.75 -4.00
N LEU A 63 2.20 12.19 -3.81
CA LEU A 63 2.49 11.44 -2.59
C LEU A 63 2.65 12.38 -1.39
N GLU A 64 3.33 13.51 -1.54
CA GLU A 64 3.46 14.56 -0.52
C GLU A 64 2.11 15.12 -0.09
N GLN A 65 1.21 15.35 -1.03
CA GLN A 65 -0.17 15.71 -0.74
C GLN A 65 -0.87 14.63 0.10
N ALA A 66 -0.76 13.36 -0.29
CA ALA A 66 -1.36 12.26 0.45
C ALA A 66 -0.76 12.10 1.86
N TRP A 67 0.55 12.25 2.02
CA TRP A 67 1.22 12.26 3.33
C TRP A 67 0.72 13.40 4.21
N THR A 68 0.65 14.61 3.67
CA THR A 68 0.18 15.81 4.40
C THR A 68 -1.23 15.61 4.95
N ILE A 69 -2.13 15.00 4.16
CA ILE A 69 -3.49 14.65 4.60
C ILE A 69 -3.42 13.68 5.79
N VAL A 70 -2.64 12.60 5.69
CA VAL A 70 -2.56 11.58 6.75
C VAL A 70 -1.92 12.15 8.02
N GLU A 71 -0.86 12.96 7.91
CA GLU A 71 -0.23 13.64 9.05
C GLU A 71 -1.20 14.63 9.72
N GLY A 72 -1.99 15.36 8.92
CA GLY A 72 -3.05 16.21 9.44
C GLY A 72 -4.09 15.41 10.21
N LEU A 73 -4.49 14.25 9.70
CA LEU A 73 -5.43 13.35 10.36
C LEU A 73 -4.85 12.66 11.58
N GLU A 74 -3.55 12.35 11.63
CA GLU A 74 -2.93 11.76 12.82
C GLU A 74 -3.05 12.69 14.04
N LYS A 75 -3.10 14.01 13.82
CA LYS A 75 -3.30 15.02 14.88
C LYS A 75 -4.76 15.18 15.30
N HIS A 76 -5.72 15.00 14.39
CA HIS A 76 -7.14 15.35 14.61
C HIS A 76 -8.10 14.16 14.71
N ALA A 77 -7.72 13.01 14.16
CA ALA A 77 -8.48 11.76 14.14
C ALA A 77 -7.51 10.54 14.20
N PRO A 78 -6.67 10.45 15.25
CA PRO A 78 -5.66 9.40 15.36
C PRO A 78 -6.25 7.98 15.29
N GLU A 79 -7.46 7.77 15.80
CA GLU A 79 -8.16 6.49 15.77
C GLU A 79 -8.51 6.02 14.34
N VAL A 80 -8.77 6.96 13.42
CA VAL A 80 -9.00 6.64 12.00
C VAL A 80 -7.69 6.20 11.35
N VAL A 81 -6.60 6.92 11.61
CA VAL A 81 -5.27 6.59 11.07
C VAL A 81 -4.78 5.25 11.61
N GLU A 82 -4.93 5.01 12.92
CA GLU A 82 -4.62 3.73 13.54
C GLU A 82 -5.41 2.60 12.90
N SER A 83 -6.73 2.76 12.75
CA SER A 83 -7.59 1.76 12.12
C SER A 83 -7.16 1.42 10.68
N ILE A 84 -6.70 2.40 9.91
CA ILE A 84 -6.21 2.21 8.54
C ILE A 84 -4.85 1.51 8.54
N LEU A 85 -3.92 1.94 9.40
CA LEU A 85 -2.62 1.29 9.55
C LEU A 85 -2.80 -0.16 10.00
N MET A 86 -3.77 -0.44 10.88
CA MET A 86 -4.09 -1.77 11.37
C MET A 86 -4.87 -2.65 10.39
N HIS A 87 -5.35 -2.10 9.26
CA HIS A 87 -6.01 -2.89 8.23
C HIS A 87 -5.04 -3.88 7.55
N PRO A 88 -5.40 -5.17 7.39
CA PRO A 88 -4.47 -6.19 6.87
C PRO A 88 -3.84 -5.87 5.52
N SER A 89 -4.58 -5.24 4.59
CA SER A 89 -4.04 -4.89 3.27
C SER A 89 -2.99 -3.78 3.35
N THR A 90 -3.09 -2.86 4.32
CA THR A 90 -2.10 -1.80 4.55
C THR A 90 -0.75 -2.39 4.94
N GLY A 91 -0.73 -3.42 5.80
CA GLY A 91 0.51 -4.11 6.17
C GLY A 91 1.22 -4.76 4.97
N VAL A 92 0.46 -5.45 4.11
CA VAL A 92 0.99 -6.05 2.87
C VAL A 92 1.53 -4.98 1.93
N TRP A 93 0.79 -3.88 1.78
CA TRP A 93 1.21 -2.76 0.94
C TRP A 93 2.50 -2.11 1.45
N LEU A 94 2.64 -1.85 2.75
CA LEU A 94 3.85 -1.24 3.32
C LEU A 94 5.12 -2.01 2.94
N VAL A 95 5.06 -3.34 3.01
CA VAL A 95 6.16 -4.21 2.57
C VAL A 95 6.42 -4.08 1.07
N ARG A 96 5.37 -4.02 0.24
CA ARG A 96 5.50 -3.86 -1.22
C ARG A 96 6.07 -2.49 -1.60
N ALA A 97 5.64 -1.42 -0.94
CA ALA A 97 6.14 -0.07 -1.12
C ALA A 97 7.64 0.01 -0.80
N LEU A 98 8.07 -0.54 0.34
CA LEU A 98 9.50 -0.61 0.69
C LEU A 98 10.28 -1.44 -0.33
N ARG A 99 9.76 -2.59 -0.75
CA ARG A 99 10.38 -3.41 -1.79
C ARG A 99 10.48 -2.69 -3.14
N ALA A 100 9.49 -1.88 -3.51
CA ALA A 100 9.51 -1.08 -4.73
C ALA A 100 10.62 -0.02 -4.65
N LEU A 101 10.75 0.67 -3.51
CA LEU A 101 11.83 1.65 -3.26
C LEU A 101 13.23 1.00 -3.21
N LEU A 102 13.31 -0.29 -2.91
CA LEU A 102 14.54 -1.09 -3.00
C LEU A 102 14.78 -1.66 -4.41
N GLY A 103 13.96 -1.31 -5.41
CA GLY A 103 14.09 -1.77 -6.79
C GLY A 103 13.64 -3.21 -7.04
N HIS A 104 12.93 -3.83 -6.09
CA HIS A 104 12.45 -5.21 -6.21
C HIS A 104 11.04 -5.33 -6.80
N LEU A 105 10.30 -4.22 -6.89
CA LEU A 105 8.93 -4.15 -7.41
C LEU A 105 8.71 -2.84 -8.17
N ASP A 106 7.57 -2.75 -8.85
CA ASP A 106 7.13 -1.57 -9.57
C ASP A 106 6.82 -0.39 -8.61
N LEU A 107 7.25 0.82 -8.96
CA LEU A 107 7.01 2.01 -8.14
C LEU A 107 5.54 2.44 -8.09
N GLY A 108 4.70 1.93 -8.99
CA GLY A 108 3.26 2.15 -8.96
C GLY A 108 2.58 1.63 -7.70
N GLU A 109 3.23 0.74 -6.94
CA GLU A 109 2.80 0.35 -5.59
C GLU A 109 2.64 1.55 -4.65
N LEU A 110 3.46 2.60 -4.82
CA LEU A 110 3.38 3.81 -3.99
C LEU A 110 2.06 4.56 -4.16
N HIS A 111 1.38 4.43 -5.30
CA HIS A 111 0.09 5.12 -5.52
C HIS A 111 -1.01 4.66 -4.57
N TYR A 112 -0.90 3.49 -3.95
CA TYR A 112 -1.86 3.04 -2.94
C TYR A 112 -1.85 3.93 -1.68
N LEU A 113 -0.77 4.69 -1.44
CA LEU A 113 -0.76 5.76 -0.45
C LEU A 113 -1.91 6.75 -0.66
N ARG A 114 -2.19 7.09 -1.92
CA ARG A 114 -3.26 8.03 -2.28
C ARG A 114 -4.63 7.43 -1.95
N CYS A 115 -4.80 6.11 -2.12
CA CYS A 115 -5.99 5.40 -1.67
C CYS A 115 -6.14 5.39 -0.14
N LEU A 116 -5.04 5.24 0.60
CA LEU A 116 -5.05 5.28 2.06
C LEU A 116 -5.41 6.67 2.59
N ALA A 117 -4.82 7.73 2.03
CA ALA A 117 -5.13 9.11 2.39
C ALA A 117 -6.59 9.46 2.09
N ALA A 118 -7.11 9.07 0.91
CA ALA A 118 -8.51 9.24 0.57
C ALA A 118 -9.45 8.49 1.53
N ALA A 119 -9.13 7.22 1.85
CA ALA A 119 -9.91 6.45 2.82
C ALA A 119 -9.93 7.10 4.21
N ALA A 120 -8.78 7.60 4.66
CA ALA A 120 -8.65 8.32 5.93
C ALA A 120 -9.50 9.58 5.94
N ALA A 121 -9.42 10.40 4.89
CA ALA A 121 -10.17 11.63 4.78
C ALA A 121 -11.69 11.38 4.75
N ILE A 122 -12.17 10.40 3.99
CA ILE A 122 -13.59 10.02 3.96
C ILE A 122 -14.06 9.59 5.34
N ARG A 123 -13.31 8.71 6.01
CA ARG A 123 -13.70 8.18 7.32
C ARG A 123 -13.68 9.23 8.43
N ALA A 124 -12.76 10.19 8.35
CA ALA A 124 -12.67 11.32 9.27
C ALA A 124 -13.58 12.50 8.89
N GLY A 125 -14.29 12.43 7.75
CA GLY A 125 -15.06 13.56 7.23
C GLY A 125 -14.21 14.78 6.86
N HIS A 126 -12.91 14.59 6.62
CA HIS A 126 -11.96 15.66 6.35
C HIS A 126 -12.05 16.12 4.89
N PRO A 127 -12.30 17.41 4.62
CA PRO A 127 -12.36 17.91 3.25
C PRO A 127 -11.01 17.77 2.55
N CYS A 128 -10.99 17.17 1.37
CA CYS A 128 -9.78 17.03 0.57
C CYS A 128 -10.08 16.92 -0.91
N THR A 129 -9.10 17.28 -1.75
CA THR A 129 -9.06 16.91 -3.17
C THR A 129 -7.79 16.12 -3.40
N LEU A 130 -7.89 14.91 -3.93
CA LEU A 130 -6.75 14.03 -4.18
C LEU A 130 -7.03 13.19 -5.42
N ALA A 131 -6.08 13.14 -6.36
CA ALA A 131 -6.21 12.19 -7.45
C ALA A 131 -5.90 10.77 -6.92
N VAL A 132 -6.71 9.78 -7.26
CA VAL A 132 -6.57 8.39 -6.81
C VAL A 132 -6.47 7.44 -8.02
N PRO A 133 -5.67 6.36 -7.92
CA PRO A 133 -5.54 5.42 -9.03
C PRO A 133 -6.83 4.63 -9.25
N ALA A 134 -7.22 4.50 -10.51
CA ALA A 134 -8.21 3.55 -10.97
C ALA A 134 -7.53 2.48 -11.83
N ILE A 135 -7.64 1.23 -11.42
CA ILE A 135 -7.00 0.10 -12.09
C ILE A 135 -8.10 -0.74 -12.74
N ARG A 136 -8.02 -0.91 -14.07
CA ARG A 136 -9.02 -1.62 -14.89
C ARG A 136 -10.44 -1.11 -14.63
N GLY A 137 -10.57 0.22 -14.56
CA GLY A 137 -11.82 0.92 -14.28
C GLY A 137 -12.39 0.72 -12.88
N VAL A 138 -11.55 0.40 -11.89
CA VAL A 138 -11.97 0.28 -10.49
C VAL A 138 -11.09 1.16 -9.60
N VAL A 139 -11.73 2.07 -8.85
CA VAL A 139 -11.11 2.76 -7.72
C VAL A 139 -11.38 1.93 -6.47
N SER A 140 -10.33 1.48 -5.79
CA SER A 140 -10.44 0.71 -4.54
C SER A 140 -9.83 1.47 -3.39
N LEU A 141 -10.65 1.75 -2.36
CA LEU A 141 -10.26 2.47 -1.15
C LEU A 141 -10.34 1.52 0.04
N PRO A 142 -9.23 1.29 0.77
CA PRO A 142 -9.22 0.40 1.92
C PRO A 142 -10.24 0.85 2.97
N THR A 143 -10.92 -0.10 3.61
CA THR A 143 -11.95 0.15 4.65
C THR A 143 -13.21 0.91 4.19
N VAL A 144 -13.24 1.48 2.98
CA VAL A 144 -14.40 2.15 2.38
C VAL A 144 -15.06 1.25 1.32
N GLY A 145 -14.27 0.64 0.43
CA GLY A 145 -14.67 -0.43 -0.51
C GLY A 145 -14.09 -0.26 -1.93
N HIS A 146 -14.87 -0.52 -2.99
CA HIS A 146 -14.55 -0.12 -4.37
C HIS A 146 -15.72 0.53 -5.15
N VAL A 147 -15.39 1.33 -6.18
CA VAL A 147 -16.31 1.92 -7.17
C VAL A 147 -15.80 1.64 -8.59
N ARG A 148 -16.71 1.29 -9.50
CA ARG A 148 -16.40 1.11 -10.93
C ARG A 148 -16.63 2.41 -11.67
N ILE A 149 -15.69 2.76 -12.54
CA ILE A 149 -15.75 3.95 -13.38
C ILE A 149 -15.79 3.56 -14.87
N PRO A 150 -16.49 4.32 -15.72
CA PRO A 150 -16.51 4.10 -17.16
C PRO A 150 -15.17 4.54 -17.79
N THR A 151 -14.19 3.64 -17.80
CA THR A 151 -12.93 3.84 -18.52
C THR A 151 -12.44 2.53 -19.10
N GLU A 152 -11.79 2.61 -20.26
CA GLU A 152 -11.14 1.47 -20.92
C GLU A 152 -9.64 1.39 -20.58
N SER A 153 -9.09 2.42 -19.94
CA SER A 153 -7.70 2.48 -19.54
C SER A 153 -7.36 1.40 -18.51
N LYS A 154 -6.21 0.73 -18.71
CA LYS A 154 -5.68 -0.23 -17.73
C LYS A 154 -5.38 0.43 -16.39
N MET A 155 -4.88 1.65 -16.42
CA MET A 155 -4.65 2.50 -15.27
C MET A 155 -4.91 3.95 -15.66
N CYS A 156 -5.63 4.68 -14.82
CA CYS A 156 -5.76 6.12 -14.91
C CYS A 156 -5.87 6.71 -13.50
N PHE A 157 -5.88 8.03 -13.40
CA PHE A 157 -6.11 8.73 -12.15
C PHE A 157 -7.44 9.49 -12.24
N VAL A 158 -8.19 9.47 -11.15
CA VAL A 158 -9.49 10.13 -11.01
C VAL A 158 -9.39 11.10 -9.86
N GLU A 159 -9.87 12.32 -10.04
CA GLU A 159 -9.90 13.28 -8.94
C GLU A 159 -11.00 12.90 -7.96
N LEU A 160 -10.63 12.66 -6.71
CA LEU A 160 -11.54 12.46 -5.60
C LEU A 160 -11.66 13.76 -4.82
N ARG A 161 -12.90 14.22 -4.64
CA ARG A 161 -13.21 15.35 -3.78
C ARG A 161 -14.08 14.88 -2.62
N ASN A 162 -13.59 15.09 -1.40
CA ASN A 162 -14.33 14.80 -0.19
C ASN A 162 -14.78 16.11 0.46
N SER A 163 -16.02 16.14 0.90
CA SER A 163 -16.60 17.16 1.77
C SER A 163 -17.38 16.47 2.89
N ALA A 164 -17.81 17.23 3.89
CA ALA A 164 -18.55 16.68 5.03
C ALA A 164 -19.80 15.92 4.55
N GLY A 165 -19.77 14.58 4.65
CA GLY A 165 -20.87 13.69 4.30
C GLY A 165 -21.06 13.38 2.81
N SER A 166 -20.22 13.91 1.91
CA SER A 166 -20.30 13.65 0.47
C SER A 166 -18.93 13.49 -0.15
N THR A 167 -18.76 12.46 -0.96
CA THR A 167 -17.55 12.23 -1.74
C THR A 167 -17.91 12.13 -3.21
N THR A 168 -17.17 12.81 -4.06
CA THR A 168 -17.35 12.79 -5.52
C THR A 168 -16.09 12.33 -6.23
N LEU A 169 -16.26 11.58 -7.31
CA LEU A 169 -15.20 11.17 -8.22
C LEU A 169 -15.41 11.86 -9.58
N HIS A 170 -14.41 12.62 -10.03
CA HIS A 170 -14.40 13.33 -11.31
C HIS A 170 -13.47 12.61 -12.30
N ILE A 171 -14.04 12.14 -13.41
CA ILE A 171 -13.34 11.36 -14.43
C ILE A 171 -13.12 12.25 -15.66
N GLY A 172 -12.00 12.96 -15.70
CA GLY A 172 -11.78 13.99 -16.73
C GLY A 172 -12.69 15.21 -16.55
N GLU A 173 -12.59 16.18 -17.46
CA GLU A 173 -13.27 17.48 -17.34
C GLU A 173 -14.77 17.41 -17.68
N ASP A 174 -15.16 16.56 -18.63
CA ASP A 174 -16.52 16.56 -19.20
C ASP A 174 -17.47 15.48 -18.64
N ALA A 175 -16.97 14.53 -17.84
CA ALA A 175 -17.81 13.47 -17.31
C ALA A 175 -18.59 13.92 -16.06
N ALA A 176 -19.87 13.54 -15.99
CA ALA A 176 -20.66 13.74 -14.78
C ALA A 176 -19.99 13.06 -13.57
N PRO A 177 -19.84 13.78 -12.44
CA PRO A 177 -19.18 13.21 -11.28
C PRO A 177 -20.00 12.07 -10.67
N ILE A 178 -19.30 11.05 -10.18
CA ILE A 178 -19.91 9.95 -9.43
C ILE A 178 -19.91 10.35 -7.95
N SER A 179 -21.08 10.66 -7.40
CA SER A 179 -21.25 11.07 -6.01
C SER A 179 -21.73 9.92 -5.13
N PHE A 180 -21.24 9.86 -3.89
CA PHE A 180 -21.67 8.88 -2.88
C PHE A 180 -21.52 9.46 -1.46
N GLY A 181 -22.41 9.01 -0.57
CA GLY A 181 -22.32 9.32 0.86
C GLY A 181 -21.57 8.23 1.61
N TYR A 182 -20.76 8.62 2.59
CA TYR A 182 -20.21 7.72 3.60
C TYR A 182 -20.82 8.07 4.95
N SER A 183 -21.50 7.11 5.59
CA SER A 183 -22.03 7.31 6.94
C SER A 183 -20.96 6.91 7.96
N THR A 184 -20.50 7.89 8.74
CA THR A 184 -19.58 7.67 9.87
C THR A 184 -20.21 6.90 11.03
N ALA A 185 -21.54 6.70 11.01
CA ALA A 185 -22.29 6.01 12.07
C ALA A 185 -22.03 4.49 12.16
N SER A 186 -21.33 3.90 11.18
CA SER A 186 -20.78 2.54 11.34
C SER A 186 -19.43 2.64 12.05
N GLN A 187 -19.42 2.37 13.36
CA GLN A 187 -18.18 2.13 14.10
C GLN A 187 -17.35 1.03 13.42
N PRO A 188 -16.01 1.07 13.50
CA PRO A 188 -15.15 -0.04 13.11
C PRO A 188 -15.24 -1.16 14.16
N GLY A 189 -16.43 -1.78 14.26
CA GLY A 189 -16.63 -3.02 14.97
C GLY A 189 -16.18 -4.18 14.10
N ILE A 190 -15.41 -5.08 14.71
CA ILE A 190 -15.07 -6.43 14.25
C ILE A 190 -16.19 -7.00 13.37
N PHE A 191 -15.80 -7.58 12.22
CA PHE A 191 -16.62 -8.35 11.28
C PHE A 191 -18.00 -8.72 11.81
N SER A 192 -19.02 -7.90 11.51
CA SER A 192 -20.41 -8.25 11.79
C SER A 192 -21.24 -8.15 10.51
N HIS A 193 -21.79 -9.30 10.11
CA HIS A 193 -22.65 -9.48 8.96
C HIS A 193 -24.03 -8.89 9.26
N ALA A 194 -24.38 -7.76 8.62
CA ALA A 194 -25.77 -7.34 8.50
C ALA A 194 -26.02 -6.74 7.11
N ILE A 195 -26.98 -7.33 6.40
CA ILE A 195 -27.43 -6.98 5.05
C ILE A 195 -28.76 -6.22 5.18
N SER A 196 -28.86 -5.02 4.60
CA SER A 196 -30.15 -4.37 4.22
C SER A 196 -29.90 -3.15 3.30
N PRO A 197 -30.90 -2.64 2.52
CA PRO A 197 -30.71 -2.51 1.08
C PRO A 197 -30.84 -1.08 0.50
N ARG A 198 -30.25 -0.94 -0.70
CA ARG A 198 -30.60 -0.07 -1.85
C ARG A 198 -30.40 1.45 -1.73
N HIS A 199 -29.25 1.91 -2.24
CA HIS A 199 -29.03 2.94 -3.28
C HIS A 199 -27.52 2.92 -3.59
N GLY A 200 -27.12 3.15 -4.85
CA GLY A 200 -25.74 3.07 -5.40
C GLY A 200 -24.63 2.74 -4.39
N SER A 201 -24.55 1.48 -3.99
CA SER A 201 -23.91 1.07 -2.75
C SER A 201 -22.51 0.54 -2.98
N TRP A 202 -21.56 0.95 -2.14
CA TRP A 202 -20.30 0.23 -1.96
C TRP A 202 -20.60 -1.27 -1.78
N ARG A 203 -20.16 -2.10 -2.74
CA ARG A 203 -20.28 -3.56 -2.58
C ARG A 203 -19.20 -4.02 -1.61
N ARG A 204 -19.58 -4.27 -0.35
CA ARG A 204 -18.76 -5.05 0.59
C ARG A 204 -18.73 -6.50 0.08
N SER A 205 -17.58 -6.99 -0.35
CA SER A 205 -17.42 -8.41 -0.66
C SER A 205 -17.26 -9.17 0.65
N ALA A 206 -18.30 -9.91 1.02
CA ALA A 206 -18.11 -11.11 1.83
C ALA A 206 -17.34 -12.11 0.97
N SER A 207 -16.26 -12.67 1.53
CA SER A 207 -15.54 -13.78 0.93
C SER A 207 -16.44 -15.02 0.92
N GLY A 208 -17.15 -15.21 -0.20
CA GLY A 208 -18.01 -16.36 -0.45
C GLY A 208 -17.21 -17.61 -0.76
N ASP A 209 -17.30 -18.57 0.15
CA ASP A 209 -17.54 -20.00 -0.07
C ASP A 209 -17.00 -20.58 -1.39
N ARG A 210 -15.88 -21.28 -1.27
CA ARG A 210 -15.23 -22.03 -2.34
C ARG A 210 -15.99 -23.35 -2.55
N ARG A 211 -17.18 -23.29 -3.15
CA ARG A 211 -17.85 -24.48 -3.70
C ARG A 211 -17.27 -24.82 -5.06
N GLN A 212 -16.56 -25.95 -5.05
CA GLN A 212 -16.19 -26.84 -6.13
C GLN A 212 -16.89 -26.52 -7.47
N GLN A 213 -16.12 -26.03 -8.45
CA GLN A 213 -16.46 -26.20 -9.86
C GLN A 213 -15.27 -26.81 -10.59
N SER A 214 -15.58 -27.94 -11.21
CA SER A 214 -14.76 -28.90 -11.91
C SER A 214 -14.02 -28.27 -13.10
N VAL A 215 -12.71 -28.49 -13.18
CA VAL A 215 -11.88 -28.08 -14.32
C VAL A 215 -12.04 -29.11 -15.45
N PRO A 216 -12.36 -28.72 -16.69
CA PRO A 216 -12.31 -29.63 -17.83
C PRO A 216 -10.84 -29.94 -18.17
N ARG A 217 -10.55 -31.23 -18.24
CA ARG A 217 -9.24 -31.82 -18.54
C ARG A 217 -8.89 -31.56 -20.01
N ILE A 218 -8.10 -30.52 -20.30
CA ILE A 218 -7.54 -30.30 -21.63
C ILE A 218 -6.42 -31.32 -21.86
N ARG A 219 -6.67 -32.28 -22.76
CA ARG A 219 -5.66 -33.19 -23.32
C ARG A 219 -4.61 -32.37 -24.06
N ARG A 220 -3.38 -32.32 -23.56
CA ARG A 220 -2.21 -31.93 -24.36
C ARG A 220 -1.67 -33.15 -25.08
N SER A 221 -1.88 -33.16 -26.39
CA SER A 221 -1.23 -34.06 -27.35
C SER A 221 0.27 -33.81 -27.38
N ALA A 222 1.03 -34.89 -27.24
CA ALA A 222 2.46 -34.93 -27.45
C ALA A 222 2.81 -34.61 -28.91
N ARG A 223 3.78 -33.72 -29.11
CA ARG A 223 4.67 -33.81 -30.27
C ARG A 223 6.06 -33.36 -29.86
N ALA A 224 6.90 -34.36 -29.62
CA ALA A 224 8.34 -34.22 -29.61
C ALA A 224 8.82 -33.87 -31.02
N ARG A 225 9.73 -32.91 -31.12
CA ARG A 225 10.81 -32.95 -32.11
C ARG A 225 12.04 -32.24 -31.52
N SER A 226 13.14 -32.93 -31.71
CA SER A 226 14.47 -32.77 -31.15
C SER A 226 15.34 -31.82 -31.98
N VAL A 227 16.55 -31.57 -31.44
CA VAL A 227 17.75 -30.96 -32.06
C VAL A 227 17.70 -29.42 -32.00
N ASP A 228 18.67 -28.69 -31.44
CA ASP A 228 20.12 -28.85 -31.59
C ASP A 228 20.92 -28.34 -30.37
N ARG A 229 22.03 -29.02 -30.07
CA ARG A 229 23.07 -28.59 -29.13
C ARG A 229 24.08 -27.78 -29.92
N GLY A 230 24.25 -26.50 -29.61
CA GLY A 230 25.35 -25.73 -30.16
C GLY A 230 25.55 -24.39 -29.47
N ARG A 231 26.76 -24.22 -28.91
CA ARG A 231 27.41 -22.95 -28.55
C ARG A 231 26.98 -22.24 -27.25
N MET A 232 27.56 -22.74 -26.17
CA MET A 232 28.35 -21.91 -25.26
C MET A 232 29.53 -21.33 -26.05
N ASP A 233 29.66 -20.00 -26.09
CA ASP A 233 30.92 -19.27 -25.86
C ASP A 233 30.73 -17.78 -26.14
N SER A 234 31.32 -16.97 -25.27
CA SER A 234 31.57 -15.53 -25.42
C SER A 234 30.45 -14.59 -24.97
N LEU A 235 30.62 -14.02 -23.77
CA LEU A 235 30.43 -12.58 -23.46
C LEU A 235 30.82 -12.32 -21.98
N ALA A 236 32.10 -12.50 -21.66
CA ALA A 236 32.73 -11.93 -20.48
C ALA A 236 33.78 -10.94 -20.96
N GLY A 237 33.47 -9.64 -20.95
CA GLY A 237 34.45 -8.64 -21.35
C GLY A 237 33.92 -7.24 -21.64
N VAL A 238 33.31 -6.56 -20.66
CA VAL A 238 33.28 -5.08 -20.63
C VAL A 238 33.20 -4.58 -19.17
N VAL A 239 34.25 -4.79 -18.37
CA VAL A 239 34.54 -3.98 -17.17
C VAL A 239 36.06 -3.92 -16.99
N ARG A 240 36.74 -3.00 -17.70
CA ARG A 240 38.07 -2.52 -17.33
C ARG A 240 38.48 -1.28 -18.12
N GLN A 241 37.99 -0.11 -17.73
CA GLN A 241 38.66 1.16 -18.07
C GLN A 241 38.25 2.28 -17.14
N ARG A 242 39.03 2.46 -16.05
CA ARG A 242 39.38 3.73 -15.38
C ARG A 242 40.02 3.43 -14.02
N MET A 243 41.28 3.00 -14.07
CA MET A 243 42.24 3.21 -12.99
C MET A 243 43.46 3.86 -13.62
N GLY A 244 43.75 5.08 -13.20
CA GLY A 244 44.86 5.87 -13.73
C GLY A 244 44.76 7.29 -13.19
N HIS A 245 45.28 7.48 -11.98
CA HIS A 245 46.04 8.64 -11.49
C HIS A 245 45.83 8.86 -9.99
N ALA A 246 46.58 8.10 -9.19
CA ALA A 246 46.99 8.53 -7.87
C ALA A 246 48.26 9.38 -8.04
N HIS A 247 48.18 10.67 -7.69
CA HIS A 247 49.33 11.53 -7.48
C HIS A 247 49.59 11.63 -5.98
N THR A 248 50.72 11.06 -5.58
CA THR A 248 51.34 11.20 -4.26
C THR A 248 51.92 12.61 -4.12
N ALA A 249 51.50 13.34 -3.10
CA ALA A 249 52.22 14.52 -2.62
C ALA A 249 52.26 14.51 -1.10
N THR A 250 53.46 14.32 -0.56
CA THR A 250 53.87 14.68 0.80
C THR A 250 54.89 15.80 0.66
N PRO A 251 54.95 16.78 1.57
CA PRO A 251 56.19 16.88 2.33
C PRO A 251 56.06 17.32 3.81
N ARG A 252 56.86 16.61 4.62
CA ARG A 252 57.72 17.01 5.76
C ARG A 252 57.42 18.30 6.57
N LEU A 253 57.24 18.05 7.88
CA LEU A 253 57.90 18.66 9.05
C LEU A 253 58.85 19.85 8.82
N ARG A 254 58.46 21.00 9.38
CA ARG A 254 59.22 21.73 10.40
C ARG A 254 58.27 22.52 11.29
#